data_AF-A0A4Y2RZ70-F1
#
_entry.id   AF-A0A4Y2RZ70-F1
#
_cell.length_a   1.000
_cell.length_b   1.000
_cell.length_c   1.000
_cell.angle_alpha   90.00
_cell.angle_beta   90.00
_cell.angle_gamma   90.00
#
_symmetry.space_group_name_H-M   'P 1'
#
loop_
_entity.id
_entity.type
_entity.pdbx_description
1 polymer ?
#
loop_
_entity_poly.entity_id
_entity_poly.type
_entity_poly.pdbx_seq_one_letter_code
_entity_poly.pdbx_strand_id
1 'polypeptide(L)'
;MSDKCIRSVSAAAMAGYQDLSDFERGVIIGAREMGHSISEVAMKFGFSRKAISQVYREYRISGKTSNFRYRCGRKKDIERTGPLTSDSILKRDRRVTLPHIAADFNDGASASVSVRTVQRTVINIGSQSRRPTGVPLLTARHKALLLS
;
A
#
# COMPACT_ATOMS: atom_id res chain seq x y z
N MET A 1 17.23 -53.34 12.13
CA MET A 1 16.45 -52.49 13.06
C MET A 1 15.66 -51.54 12.19
N SER A 2 14.33 -51.62 12.26
CA SER A 2 13.43 -51.01 11.27
C SER A 2 12.93 -49.67 11.80
N ASP A 3 13.54 -48.59 11.35
CA ASP A 3 13.06 -47.25 11.68
C ASP A 3 11.83 -46.93 10.82
N LYS A 4 10.66 -46.98 11.47
CA LYS A 4 9.43 -46.43 10.95
C LYS A 4 9.63 -44.93 10.72
N CYS A 5 9.87 -44.54 9.48
CA CYS A 5 9.70 -43.17 9.04
C CYS A 5 8.25 -42.76 9.33
N ILE A 6 8.07 -41.97 10.39
CA ILE A 6 6.83 -41.22 10.61
C ILE A 6 6.72 -40.28 9.42
N ARG A 7 5.90 -40.68 8.45
CA ARG A 7 5.56 -39.89 7.28
C ARG A 7 4.71 -38.72 7.77
N SER A 8 5.35 -37.66 8.24
CA SER A 8 4.68 -36.38 8.42
C SER A 8 4.23 -35.94 7.04
N VAL A 9 2.93 -36.01 6.79
CA VAL A 9 2.30 -35.42 5.61
C VAL A 9 2.61 -33.94 5.68
N SER A 10 3.50 -33.46 4.82
CA SER A 10 3.70 -32.03 4.68
C SER A 10 2.38 -31.42 4.21
N ALA A 11 2.06 -30.25 4.73
CA ALA A 11 0.87 -29.46 4.41
C ALA A 11 0.89 -28.93 2.96
N ALA A 12 1.22 -29.77 1.99
CA ALA A 12 1.24 -29.51 0.56
C ALA A 12 -0.17 -29.47 -0.06
N ALA A 13 -1.19 -29.15 0.75
CA ALA A 13 -2.59 -29.06 0.33
C ALA A 13 -3.17 -27.64 0.49
N MET A 14 -2.33 -26.60 0.48
CA MET A 14 -2.79 -25.22 0.32
C MET A 14 -1.89 -24.51 -0.69
N ALA A 15 -2.33 -24.56 -1.95
CA ALA A 15 -1.84 -23.70 -3.03
C ALA A 15 -2.24 -22.24 -2.75
N GLY A 16 -1.63 -21.63 -1.75
CA GLY A 16 -1.58 -20.19 -1.55
C GLY A 16 -0.18 -19.73 -1.91
N TYR A 17 -0.05 -18.69 -2.74
CA TYR A 17 1.19 -17.97 -2.97
C TYR A 17 1.63 -17.28 -1.67
N GLN A 18 2.14 -18.04 -0.70
CA GLN A 18 2.82 -17.48 0.45
C GLN A 18 4.27 -17.22 0.04
N ASP A 19 4.64 -15.95 0.04
CA ASP A 19 6.04 -15.55 -0.11
C ASP A 19 6.82 -16.18 1.06
N LEU A 20 8.02 -16.71 0.78
CA LEU A 20 8.93 -17.20 1.83
C LEU A 20 9.17 -16.09 2.85
N SER A 21 9.14 -16.45 4.13
CA SER A 21 9.50 -15.52 5.19
C SER A 21 10.96 -15.07 5.06
N ASP A 22 11.28 -13.91 5.61
CA ASP A 22 12.65 -13.38 5.55
C ASP A 22 13.66 -14.31 6.26
N PHE A 23 13.21 -15.04 7.29
CA PHE A 23 14.01 -16.08 7.93
C PHE A 23 14.33 -17.24 6.99
N GLU A 24 13.31 -17.81 6.32
CA GLU A 24 13.50 -18.90 5.37
C GLU A 24 14.38 -18.48 4.19
N ARG A 25 14.22 -17.25 3.69
CA ARG A 25 15.11 -16.67 2.66
C ARG A 25 16.54 -16.55 3.17
N GLY A 26 16.74 -16.11 4.41
CA GLY A 26 18.04 -16.06 5.06
C GLY A 26 18.71 -17.44 5.15
N VAL A 27 17.95 -18.48 5.53
CA VAL A 27 18.45 -19.86 5.58
C VAL A 27 18.89 -20.35 4.21
N ILE A 28 18.07 -20.10 3.16
CA ILE A 28 18.41 -20.48 1.78
C ILE A 28 19.69 -19.77 1.32
N ILE A 29 19.79 -18.45 1.55
CA ILE A 29 20.93 -17.65 1.11
C ILE A 29 22.20 -18.08 1.85
N GLY A 30 22.14 -18.24 3.17
CA GLY A 30 23.27 -18.71 3.97
C GLY A 30 23.79 -20.06 3.50
N ALA A 31 22.91 -21.04 3.26
CA ALA A 31 23.33 -22.34 2.77
C ALA A 31 24.02 -22.26 1.38
N ARG A 32 23.56 -21.35 0.51
CA ARG A 32 24.12 -21.16 -0.83
C ARG A 32 25.47 -20.43 -0.80
N GLU A 33 25.64 -19.45 0.08
CA GLU A 33 26.93 -18.78 0.33
C GLU A 33 27.98 -19.75 0.89
N MET A 34 27.54 -20.73 1.69
CA MET A 34 28.41 -21.83 2.18
C MET A 34 28.76 -22.87 1.10
N GLY A 35 28.35 -22.68 -0.15
CA GLY A 35 28.71 -23.53 -1.29
C GLY A 35 27.78 -24.71 -1.56
N HIS A 36 26.66 -24.87 -0.83
CA HIS A 36 25.75 -26.00 -1.05
C HIS A 36 25.02 -25.94 -2.39
N SER A 37 24.80 -27.11 -2.98
CA SER A 37 24.03 -27.25 -4.22
C SER A 37 22.54 -26.98 -3.99
N ILE A 38 21.80 -26.60 -5.05
CA ILE A 38 20.35 -26.34 -4.95
C ILE A 38 19.60 -27.58 -4.48
N SER A 39 20.05 -28.76 -4.92
CA SER A 39 19.45 -30.04 -4.55
C SER A 39 19.70 -30.37 -3.08
N GLU A 40 20.90 -30.13 -2.55
CA GLU A 40 21.20 -30.29 -1.12
C GLU A 40 20.31 -29.41 -0.25
N VAL A 41 20.19 -28.13 -0.59
CA VAL A 41 19.34 -27.17 0.16
C VAL A 41 17.87 -27.59 0.10
N ALA A 42 17.39 -28.04 -1.06
CA ALA A 42 16.02 -28.52 -1.23
C ALA A 42 15.73 -29.76 -0.37
N MET A 43 16.65 -30.73 -0.35
CA MET A 43 16.50 -31.95 0.46
C MET A 43 16.57 -31.64 1.96
N LYS A 44 17.48 -30.76 2.37
CA LYS A 44 17.73 -30.46 3.78
C LYS A 44 16.61 -29.64 4.43
N PHE A 45 16.09 -28.64 3.71
CA PHE A 45 15.13 -27.68 4.26
C PHE A 45 13.70 -27.83 3.70
N GLY A 46 13.49 -28.74 2.74
CA GLY A 46 12.16 -29.04 2.20
C GLY A 46 11.60 -27.97 1.25
N PHE A 47 12.40 -26.99 0.82
CA PHE A 47 11.97 -25.99 -0.15
C PHE A 47 12.02 -26.53 -1.58
N SER A 48 11.13 -26.03 -2.45
CA SER A 48 11.21 -26.36 -3.87
C SER A 48 12.51 -25.82 -4.49
N ARG A 49 13.13 -26.60 -5.39
CA ARG A 49 14.32 -26.17 -6.13
C ARG A 49 14.11 -24.83 -6.86
N LYS A 50 12.90 -24.61 -7.41
CA LYS A 50 12.53 -23.36 -8.08
C LYS A 50 12.54 -22.15 -7.14
N ALA A 51 11.98 -22.29 -5.94
CA ALA A 51 11.98 -21.23 -4.93
C ALA A 51 13.43 -20.87 -4.52
N ILE A 52 14.26 -21.89 -4.28
CA ILE A 52 15.69 -21.70 -3.94
C ILE A 52 16.42 -20.96 -5.07
N SER A 53 16.27 -21.40 -6.33
CA SER A 53 16.88 -20.72 -7.48
C SER A 53 16.44 -19.27 -7.59
N GLN A 54 15.16 -19.00 -7.39
CA GLN A 54 14.61 -17.65 -7.49
C GLN A 54 15.13 -16.74 -6.37
N VAL A 55 15.09 -17.18 -5.12
CA VAL A 55 15.59 -16.42 -3.97
C VAL A 55 17.07 -16.09 -4.15
N TYR A 56 17.88 -17.09 -4.53
CA TYR A 56 19.31 -16.87 -4.68
C TYR A 56 19.63 -15.90 -5.84
N ARG A 57 18.87 -15.95 -6.93
CA ARG A 57 18.98 -14.98 -8.03
C ARG A 57 18.60 -13.57 -7.60
N GLU A 58 17.48 -13.41 -6.91
CA GLU A 58 17.03 -12.10 -6.38
C GLU A 58 18.06 -11.51 -5.42
N TYR A 59 18.63 -12.34 -4.55
CA TYR A 59 19.70 -11.94 -3.64
C TYR A 59 20.98 -11.55 -4.40
N ARG A 60 21.40 -12.30 -5.43
CA ARG A 60 22.57 -11.94 -6.24
C ARG A 60 22.43 -10.58 -6.95
N ILE A 61 21.21 -10.20 -7.33
CA ILE A 61 20.95 -8.91 -8.00
C ILE A 61 20.82 -7.77 -6.98
N SER A 62 20.07 -7.98 -5.90
CA SER A 62 19.69 -6.91 -4.97
C SER A 62 20.59 -6.80 -3.73
N GLY A 63 21.35 -7.84 -3.39
CA GLY A 63 22.09 -7.98 -2.14
C GLY A 63 21.21 -8.13 -0.89
N LYS A 64 19.89 -8.22 -1.05
CA LYS A 64 18.93 -8.23 0.06
C LYS A 64 18.38 -9.63 0.30
N THR A 65 18.31 -10.01 1.58
CA THR A 65 17.69 -11.26 2.03
C THR A 65 16.16 -11.16 2.05
N SER A 66 15.64 -9.97 2.39
CA SER A 66 14.21 -9.71 2.53
C SER A 66 13.46 -9.65 1.20
N ASN A 67 12.22 -10.13 1.17
CA ASN A 67 11.31 -10.02 0.02
C ASN A 67 10.47 -8.75 0.07
N PHE A 68 11.05 -7.61 0.45
CA PHE A 68 10.32 -6.34 0.48
C PHE A 68 10.14 -5.80 -0.94
N ARG A 69 9.32 -6.49 -1.73
CA ARG A 69 8.69 -5.88 -2.90
C ARG A 69 7.76 -4.82 -2.36
N TYR A 70 8.09 -3.55 -2.60
CA TYR A 70 7.11 -2.47 -2.48
C TYR A 70 5.93 -2.87 -3.36
N ARG A 71 4.88 -3.44 -2.76
CA ARG A 71 3.58 -3.57 -3.41
C ARG A 71 3.00 -2.17 -3.46
N CYS A 72 3.61 -1.28 -4.25
CA CYS A 72 2.92 -0.08 -4.66
C CYS A 72 1.75 -0.59 -5.50
N GLY A 73 0.54 -0.38 -5.01
CA GLY A 73 -0.65 -0.65 -5.81
C GLY A 73 -0.58 0.13 -7.12
N ARG A 74 -1.56 -0.09 -7.98
CA ARG A 74 -1.74 0.73 -9.18
C ARG A 74 -1.66 2.22 -8.82
N LYS A 75 -0.77 2.97 -9.49
CA LYS A 75 -0.66 4.42 -9.32
C LYS A 75 -2.01 5.08 -9.57
N LYS A 76 -2.37 6.05 -8.73
CA LYS A 76 -3.66 6.75 -8.85
C LYS A 76 -3.61 7.67 -10.07
N ASP A 77 -4.70 7.73 -10.83
CA ASP A 77 -4.75 8.51 -12.08
C ASP A 77 -4.44 10.00 -11.87
N ILE A 78 -4.74 10.54 -10.67
CA ILE A 78 -4.40 11.92 -10.26
C ILE A 78 -2.88 12.16 -10.19
N GLU A 79 -2.08 11.14 -9.93
CA GLU A 79 -0.61 11.27 -9.84
C GLU A 79 0.02 11.50 -11.24
N ARG A 80 -0.67 11.14 -12.33
CA ARG A 80 -0.20 11.37 -13.71
C ARG A 80 -0.34 12.83 -14.16
N THR A 81 -1.36 13.54 -13.68
CA THR A 81 -1.61 14.96 -13.98
C THR A 81 -0.95 15.89 -12.96
N GLY A 82 -0.44 15.32 -11.87
CA GLY A 82 0.31 16.03 -10.83
C GLY A 82 -0.58 16.52 -9.67
N PRO A 83 -0.13 16.40 -8.41
CA PRO A 83 -0.80 16.98 -7.24
C PRO A 83 -0.99 18.51 -7.31
N LEU A 84 -0.24 19.17 -8.18
CA LEU A 84 -0.08 20.61 -8.23
C LEU A 84 -1.33 21.37 -8.73
N THR A 85 -2.19 20.75 -9.53
CA THR A 85 -3.41 21.42 -10.04
C THR A 85 -4.44 21.60 -8.93
N SER A 86 -4.74 20.54 -8.19
CA SER A 86 -5.67 20.60 -7.05
C SER A 86 -5.17 21.55 -5.95
N ASP A 87 -3.88 21.49 -5.62
CA ASP A 87 -3.29 22.42 -4.65
C ASP A 87 -3.34 23.87 -5.11
N SER A 88 -3.12 24.12 -6.40
CA SER A 88 -3.24 25.48 -6.93
C SER A 88 -4.68 25.99 -6.88
N ILE A 89 -5.68 25.15 -7.16
CA ILE A 89 -7.10 25.52 -7.12
C ILE A 89 -7.53 25.81 -5.67
N LEU A 90 -7.18 24.93 -4.73
CA LEU A 90 -7.48 25.09 -3.31
C LEU A 90 -6.77 26.29 -2.68
N LYS A 91 -5.56 26.64 -3.16
CA LYS A 91 -4.83 27.84 -2.72
C LYS A 91 -5.45 29.14 -3.25
N ARG A 92 -5.99 29.13 -4.48
CA ARG A 92 -6.66 30.31 -5.06
C ARG A 92 -7.99 30.60 -4.37
N ASP A 93 -8.82 29.56 -4.18
CA ASP A 93 -10.07 29.71 -3.46
C ASP A 93 -10.40 28.46 -2.64
N ARG A 94 -10.40 28.64 -1.31
CA ARG A 94 -10.68 27.57 -0.33
C ARG A 94 -12.18 27.24 -0.23
N ARG A 95 -13.08 27.99 -0.88
CA ARG A 95 -14.53 27.78 -0.86
C ARG A 95 -15.06 26.99 -2.06
N VAL A 96 -14.19 26.60 -3.00
CA VAL A 96 -14.59 25.86 -4.20
C VAL A 96 -15.20 24.50 -3.83
N THR A 97 -16.30 24.14 -4.49
CA THR A 97 -17.01 22.88 -4.24
C THR A 97 -16.39 21.75 -5.06
N LEU A 98 -16.38 20.52 -4.50
CA LEU A 98 -15.77 19.34 -5.14
C LEU A 98 -16.19 19.07 -6.60
N PRO A 99 -17.46 19.26 -7.02
CA PRO A 99 -17.84 19.07 -8.42
C PRO A 99 -17.18 20.07 -9.37
N HIS A 100 -16.95 21.32 -8.94
CA HIS A 100 -16.25 22.32 -9.73
C HIS A 100 -14.78 21.92 -9.90
N ILE A 101 -14.12 21.49 -8.81
CA ILE A 101 -12.73 20.99 -8.87
C ILE A 101 -12.63 19.78 -9.81
N ALA A 102 -13.62 18.88 -9.79
CA ALA A 102 -13.65 17.73 -10.68
C ALA A 102 -13.89 18.12 -12.15
N ALA A 103 -14.76 19.11 -12.41
CA ALA A 103 -14.97 19.65 -13.75
C ALA A 103 -13.69 20.27 -14.30
N ASP A 104 -13.04 21.15 -13.53
CA ASP A 104 -11.77 21.80 -13.88
C ASP A 104 -10.66 20.79 -14.13
N PHE A 105 -10.63 19.68 -13.37
CA PHE A 105 -9.64 18.61 -13.55
C PHE A 105 -9.92 17.79 -14.81
N ASN A 106 -11.18 17.62 -15.17
CA ASN A 106 -11.60 16.85 -16.33
C ASN A 106 -11.57 17.66 -17.63
N ASP A 107 -11.50 18.99 -17.54
CA ASP A 107 -11.35 19.88 -18.68
C ASP A 107 -9.99 19.66 -19.36
N GLY A 108 -10.01 19.11 -20.58
CA GLY A 108 -8.82 18.76 -21.35
C GLY A 108 -8.07 17.48 -20.91
N ALA A 109 -8.57 16.73 -19.93
CA ALA A 109 -7.91 15.50 -19.46
C ALA A 109 -8.29 14.27 -20.32
N SER A 110 -7.30 13.43 -20.63
CA SER A 110 -7.49 12.17 -21.35
C SER A 110 -8.15 11.06 -20.52
N ALA A 111 -8.24 11.24 -19.20
CA ALA A 111 -8.91 10.33 -18.28
C ALA A 111 -9.75 11.14 -17.29
N SER A 112 -11.03 10.81 -17.18
CA SER A 112 -11.93 11.46 -16.24
C SER A 112 -11.73 10.96 -14.81
N VAL A 113 -11.81 11.88 -13.86
CA VAL A 113 -11.67 11.63 -12.43
C VAL A 113 -13.03 11.87 -11.76
N SER A 114 -13.44 10.88 -10.95
CA SER A 114 -14.68 11.01 -10.18
C SER A 114 -14.54 12.04 -9.06
N VAL A 115 -15.65 12.67 -8.69
CA VAL A 115 -15.74 13.59 -7.53
C VAL A 115 -15.22 12.92 -6.25
N ARG A 116 -15.47 11.62 -6.07
CA ARG A 116 -14.98 10.84 -4.91
C ARG A 116 -13.46 10.73 -4.89
N THR A 117 -12.83 10.62 -6.05
CA THR A 117 -11.36 10.57 -6.17
C THR A 117 -10.77 11.94 -5.86
N VAL A 118 -11.37 13.02 -6.36
CA VAL A 118 -10.99 14.41 -6.02
C VAL A 118 -11.11 14.64 -4.51
N GLN A 119 -12.22 14.26 -3.89
CA GLN A 119 -12.43 14.38 -2.45
C GLN A 119 -11.31 13.71 -1.64
N ARG A 120 -10.95 12.47 -1.99
CA ARG A 120 -9.86 11.74 -1.29
C ARG A 120 -8.53 12.47 -1.42
N THR A 121 -8.22 13.03 -2.58
CA THR A 121 -7.00 13.80 -2.82
C THR A 121 -6.97 15.07 -1.99
N VAL A 122 -8.05 15.86 -2.01
CA VAL A 122 -8.19 17.08 -1.19
C VAL A 122 -7.95 16.78 0.29
N ILE A 123 -8.52 15.68 0.81
CA ILE A 123 -8.31 15.24 2.20
C ILE A 123 -6.86 14.81 2.45
N ASN A 124 -6.26 14.05 1.54
CA ASN A 124 -4.86 13.59 1.69
C ASN A 124 -3.87 14.76 1.72
N ILE A 125 -4.19 15.88 1.05
CA ILE A 125 -3.37 17.10 1.06
C ILE A 125 -3.70 17.99 2.30
N GLY A 126 -4.53 17.50 3.22
CA GLY A 126 -4.80 18.17 4.50
C GLY A 126 -5.88 19.25 4.44
N SER A 127 -6.63 19.36 3.34
CA SER A 127 -7.77 20.28 3.25
C SER A 127 -8.99 19.69 3.94
N GLN A 128 -9.13 20.01 5.23
CA GLN A 128 -10.30 19.66 6.04
C GLN A 128 -11.27 20.84 6.15
N SER A 129 -12.54 20.52 6.43
CA SER A 129 -13.57 21.50 6.76
C SER A 129 -13.11 22.40 7.90
N ARG A 130 -13.47 23.69 7.85
CA ARG A 130 -13.22 24.60 8.97
C ARG A 130 -14.01 24.10 10.18
N ARG A 131 -13.35 23.89 11.31
CA ARG A 131 -14.05 23.70 12.59
C ARG A 131 -14.66 25.05 12.99
N PRO A 132 -15.93 25.10 13.44
CA PRO A 132 -16.46 26.29 14.10
C PRO A 132 -15.58 26.59 15.32
N THR A 133 -14.79 27.66 15.27
CA THR A 133 -13.81 27.97 16.33
C THR A 133 -14.42 28.70 17.52
N GLY A 134 -15.74 28.87 17.57
CA GLY A 134 -16.39 29.57 18.68
C GLY A 134 -17.89 29.29 18.75
N VAL A 135 -18.39 29.27 19.98
CA VAL A 135 -19.82 29.33 20.27
C VAL A 135 -20.40 30.56 19.58
N PRO A 136 -21.54 30.47 18.87
CA PRO A 136 -22.19 31.67 18.33
C PRO A 136 -22.48 32.62 19.49
N LEU A 137 -22.00 33.86 19.39
CA LEU A 137 -22.31 34.89 20.38
C LEU A 137 -23.82 35.12 20.36
N LEU A 138 -24.50 34.70 21.42
CA LEU A 138 -25.93 34.92 21.57
C LEU A 138 -26.18 36.41 21.82
N THR A 139 -26.67 37.11 20.80
CA THR A 139 -27.12 38.50 20.92
C THR A 139 -28.34 38.57 21.85
N ALA A 140 -28.63 39.76 22.41
CA ALA A 140 -29.75 39.96 23.34
C ALA A 140 -31.10 39.46 22.79
N ARG A 141 -31.29 39.56 21.47
CA ARG A 141 -32.46 39.03 20.76
C ARG A 141 -32.59 37.49 20.88
N HIS A 142 -31.49 36.75 20.78
CA HIS A 142 -31.50 35.28 20.93
C HIS A 142 -31.81 34.85 22.36
N LYS A 143 -31.42 35.65 23.36
CA LYS A 143 -31.72 35.38 24.78
C LYS A 143 -33.18 35.68 25.12
N ALA A 144 -33.77 36.71 24.53
CA ALA A 144 -35.16 37.08 24.75
C ALA A 144 -36.15 35.98 24.27
N LEU A 145 -35.82 35.29 23.18
CA LEU A 145 -36.65 34.21 22.61
C LEU A 145 -36.59 32.89 23.41
N LEU A 146 -35.64 32.74 24.34
CA LEU A 146 -35.50 31.57 25.21
C LEU A 146 -36.29 31.71 26.52
N LEU A 147 -36.78 32.92 26.83
CA LEU A 147 -37.44 33.26 28.09
C LEU A 147 -38.93 33.62 27.90
N SER A 148 -39.49 33.39 26.71
CA SER A 148 -40.93 33.48 26.40
C SER A 148 -41.57 32.10 26.42
#